data_AF-A0A920PBQ1-F1
#
_entry.id   AF-A0A920PBQ1-F1
#
_cell.length_a   1.000
_cell.length_b   1.000
_cell.length_c   1.000
_cell.angle_alpha   90.00
_cell.angle_beta   90.00
_cell.angle_gamma   90.00
#
_symmetry.space_group_name_H-M   'P 1'
#
loop_
_entity.id
_entity.type
_entity.pdbx_description
1 polymer ?
#
loop_
_entity_poly.entity_id
_entity_poly.type
_entity_poly.pdbx_seq_one_letter_code
_entity_poly.pdbx_strand_id
1 'polypeptide(L)'
;MEHVIKTAHEGCNLILELEALLESSFGGAEADKVEKATKSLGTLEWEADRKQFQLAQQLFSLGSQIDASDLLLWNEVIKKLGAVADKTEQIGKTLRIFLSQ
;
A
#
# COMPACT_ATOMS: atom_id res chain seq x y z
N MET A 1 -5.82 -7.44 6.98
CA MET A 1 -6.87 -6.63 6.33
C MET A 1 -6.80 -5.16 6.75
N GLU A 2 -6.77 -4.84 8.04
CA GLU A 2 -6.66 -3.44 8.53
C GLU A 2 -5.47 -2.66 7.95
N HIS A 3 -4.30 -3.29 7.81
CA HIS A 3 -3.10 -2.61 7.26
C HIS A 3 -3.24 -2.32 5.78
N VAL A 4 -3.85 -3.21 5.00
CA VAL A 4 -4.14 -2.96 3.57
C VAL A 4 -5.13 -1.81 3.41
N ILE A 5 -6.15 -1.74 4.28
CA ILE A 5 -7.10 -0.62 4.30
C ILE A 5 -6.39 0.69 4.67
N LYS A 6 -5.48 0.67 5.66
CA LYS A 6 -4.65 1.83 6.02
C LYS A 6 -3.75 2.26 4.85
N THR A 7 -3.04 1.33 4.21
CA THR A 7 -2.23 1.63 3.03
C THR A 7 -3.08 2.20 1.90
N ALA A 8 -4.27 1.66 1.63
CA ALA A 8 -5.18 2.22 0.64
C ALA A 8 -5.61 3.67 0.98
N HIS A 9 -5.97 3.94 2.23
CA HIS A 9 -6.30 5.30 2.68
C HIS A 9 -5.12 6.26 2.57
N GLU A 10 -3.91 5.85 2.94
CA GLU A 10 -2.71 6.67 2.77
C GLU A 10 -2.41 6.95 1.30
N GLY A 11 -2.71 6.00 0.40
CA GLY A 11 -2.64 6.21 -1.04
C GLY A 11 -3.61 7.28 -1.52
N CYS A 12 -4.86 7.26 -1.04
CA CYS A 12 -5.83 8.32 -1.33
C CYS A 12 -5.37 9.68 -0.78
N ASN A 13 -4.81 9.73 0.43
CA ASN A 13 -4.29 10.95 1.02
C ASN A 13 -3.12 11.53 0.21
N LEU A 14 -2.21 10.67 -0.27
CA LEU A 14 -1.09 11.08 -1.13
C LEU A 14 -1.57 11.68 -2.46
N ILE A 15 -2.66 11.17 -3.04
CA ILE A 15 -3.27 11.77 -4.24
C ILE A 15 -3.80 13.18 -3.92
N LEU A 16 -4.44 13.38 -2.77
CA LEU A 16 -4.94 14.69 -2.36
C LEU A 16 -3.78 15.67 -2.07
N GLU A 17 -2.70 15.20 -1.45
CA GLU A 17 -1.52 16.02 -1.23
C GLU A 17 -0.82 16.41 -2.54
N LEU A 18 -0.87 15.56 -3.58
CA LEU A 18 -0.38 15.91 -4.91
C LEU A 18 -1.11 17.13 -5.50
N GLU A 19 -2.44 17.22 -5.34
CA GLU A 19 -3.21 18.36 -5.84
C GLU A 19 -2.74 19.66 -5.16
N ALA A 20 -2.56 19.64 -3.84
CA ALA A 20 -2.01 20.77 -3.08
C ALA A 20 -0.58 21.11 -3.48
N LEU A 21 0.24 20.10 -3.79
CA LEU A 21 1.61 20.25 -4.28
C LEU A 21 1.66 20.92 -5.66
N LEU A 22 0.69 20.62 -6.52
CA LEU A 22 0.54 21.19 -7.86
C LEU A 22 0.16 22.67 -7.78
N GLU A 23 -0.69 23.04 -6.81
CA GLU A 23 -1.03 24.43 -6.50
C GLU A 23 0.16 25.22 -5.92
N SER A 24 1.08 24.55 -5.21
CA SER A 24 2.27 25.18 -4.63
C SER A 24 3.49 25.22 -5.56
N SER A 25 3.34 24.84 -6.83
CA SER A 25 4.45 24.71 -7.80
C SER A 25 5.57 23.78 -7.29
N PHE A 26 5.21 22.69 -6.61
CA PHE A 26 6.12 21.64 -6.16
C PHE A 26 7.16 22.09 -5.12
N GLY A 27 6.89 23.16 -4.37
CA GLY A 27 7.82 23.72 -3.39
C GLY A 27 7.22 23.97 -2.01
N GLY A 28 8.11 24.29 -1.06
CA GLY A 28 7.75 24.74 0.28
C GLY A 28 7.27 23.60 1.21
N ALA A 29 6.42 23.96 2.18
CA ALA A 29 5.95 23.05 3.23
C ALA A 29 5.18 21.83 2.69
N GLU A 30 4.62 21.95 1.49
CA GLU A 30 3.81 20.90 0.86
C GLU A 30 4.70 19.79 0.27
N ALA A 31 5.90 20.13 -0.21
CA ALA A 31 6.91 19.15 -0.60
C ALA A 31 7.37 18.31 0.60
N ASP A 32 7.62 18.95 1.75
CA ASP A 32 8.01 18.28 2.99
C ASP A 32 6.92 17.32 3.51
N LYS A 33 5.63 17.65 3.30
CA LYS A 33 4.50 16.78 3.68
C LYS A 33 4.47 15.53 2.82
N VAL A 34 4.54 15.68 1.50
CA VAL A 34 4.54 14.55 0.55
C VAL A 34 5.76 13.65 0.78
N GLU A 35 6.94 14.21 1.09
CA GLU A 35 8.13 13.41 1.43
C GLU A 35 7.94 12.59 2.72
N LYS A 36 7.34 13.19 3.76
CA LYS A 36 7.01 12.46 5.00
C LYS A 36 5.94 11.39 4.77
N ALA A 37 4.89 11.71 4.02
CA ALA A 37 3.80 10.80 3.70
C ALA A 37 4.31 9.59 2.90
N THR A 38 5.15 9.79 1.88
CA THR A 38 5.77 8.70 1.11
C THR A 38 6.69 7.82 1.95
N LYS A 39 7.41 8.38 2.92
CA LYS A 39 8.24 7.60 3.85
C LYS A 39 7.39 6.75 4.81
N SER A 40 6.30 7.32 5.33
CA SER A 40 5.32 6.59 6.15
C SER A 40 4.70 5.43 5.36
N LEU A 41 4.33 5.70 4.10
CA LEU A 41 3.74 4.72 3.20
C LEU A 41 4.65 3.51 2.99
N GLY A 42 5.95 3.71 2.75
CA GLY A 42 6.89 2.59 2.60
C GLY A 42 7.01 1.72 3.86
N THR A 43 6.80 2.29 5.04
CA THR A 43 6.78 1.51 6.29
C THR A 43 5.51 0.66 6.39
N LEU A 44 4.36 1.24 6.03
CA LEU A 44 3.07 0.54 6.03
C LEU A 44 3.00 -0.56 4.97
N GLU A 45 3.59 -0.35 3.80
CA GLU A 45 3.70 -1.35 2.73
C GLU A 45 4.53 -2.54 3.19
N TRP A 46 5.72 -2.32 3.76
CA TRP A 46 6.54 -3.40 4.30
C TRP A 46 5.81 -4.23 5.37
N GLU A 47 5.05 -3.57 6.27
CA GLU A 47 4.23 -4.28 7.26
C GLU A 47 3.06 -5.04 6.63
N ALA A 48 2.42 -4.48 5.60
CA ALA A 48 1.34 -5.13 4.87
C ALA A 48 1.83 -6.39 4.16
N ASP A 49 2.97 -6.32 3.46
CA ASP A 49 3.62 -7.43 2.77
C ASP A 49 3.99 -8.56 3.73
N ARG A 50 4.59 -8.21 4.87
CA ARG A 50 4.94 -9.19 5.90
C ARG A 50 3.71 -9.93 6.42
N LYS A 51 2.61 -9.21 6.66
CA LYS A 51 1.35 -9.81 7.12
C LYS A 51 0.69 -10.64 6.04
N GLN A 52 0.78 -10.23 4.78
CA GLN A 52 0.27 -11.00 3.65
C GLN A 52 1.01 -12.33 3.53
N PHE A 53 2.34 -12.32 3.65
CA PHE A 53 3.15 -13.53 3.64
C PHE A 53 2.81 -14.47 4.80
N GLN A 54 2.67 -13.93 6.01
CA GLN A 54 2.28 -14.73 7.19
C GLN A 54 0.88 -15.34 7.03
N LEU A 55 -0.07 -14.57 6.49
CA LEU A 55 -1.44 -15.04 6.25
C LEU A 55 -1.46 -16.13 5.18
N ALA A 56 -0.67 -15.99 4.11
CA ALA A 56 -0.53 -17.03 3.10
C ALA A 56 0.06 -18.32 3.70
N GLN A 57 1.12 -18.23 4.51
CA GLN A 57 1.68 -19.40 5.21
C GLN A 57 0.64 -20.09 6.10
N GLN A 58 -0.13 -19.32 6.88
CA GLN A 58 -1.19 -19.85 7.72
C GLN A 58 -2.28 -20.54 6.89
N LEU A 59 -2.70 -19.91 5.78
CA LEU A 59 -3.70 -20.47 4.88
C LEU A 59 -3.25 -21.81 4.29
N PHE A 60 -2.01 -21.91 3.81
CA PHE A 60 -1.47 -23.17 3.29
C PHE A 60 -1.22 -24.22 4.37
N SER A 61 -0.95 -23.81 5.61
CA SER A 61 -0.77 -24.74 6.74
C SER A 61 -2.06 -25.45 7.17
N LEU A 62 -3.24 -24.89 6.82
CA LEU A 62 -4.53 -25.53 7.09
C LEU A 62 -4.71 -26.83 6.30
N GLY A 63 -3.97 -27.03 5.20
CA GLY A 63 -3.92 -28.30 4.47
C GLY A 63 -5.30 -28.85 4.13
N SER A 64 -5.61 -30.04 4.63
CA SER A 64 -6.89 -30.74 4.41
C SER A 64 -8.05 -30.27 5.30
N GLN A 65 -7.85 -29.26 6.15
CA GLN A 65 -8.90 -28.69 7.01
C GLN A 65 -9.76 -27.67 6.27
N ILE A 66 -9.39 -27.31 5.03
CA ILE A 66 -10.09 -26.38 4.17
C ILE A 66 -10.25 -27.00 2.78
N ASP A 67 -11.40 -26.79 2.14
CA ASP A 67 -11.62 -27.25 0.78
C ASP A 67 -10.71 -26.49 -0.20
N ALA A 68 -10.30 -27.18 -1.27
CA ALA A 68 -9.41 -26.61 -2.28
C ALA A 68 -10.00 -25.35 -2.94
N SER A 69 -11.32 -25.30 -3.14
CA SER A 69 -12.03 -24.13 -3.65
C SER A 69 -11.89 -22.92 -2.73
N ASP A 70 -12.04 -23.13 -1.42
CA ASP A 70 -11.98 -22.06 -0.42
C ASP A 70 -10.55 -21.58 -0.24
N LEU A 71 -9.56 -22.48 -0.26
CA LEU A 71 -8.15 -22.13 -0.23
C LEU A 71 -7.75 -21.26 -1.43
N LEU A 72 -8.20 -21.63 -2.64
CA LEU A 72 -7.97 -20.83 -3.85
C LEU A 72 -8.65 -19.46 -3.76
N LEU A 73 -9.89 -19.41 -3.27
CA LEU A 73 -10.63 -18.16 -3.10
C LEU A 73 -9.92 -17.22 -2.11
N TRP A 74 -9.53 -17.73 -0.94
CA TRP A 74 -8.81 -16.94 0.06
C TRP A 74 -7.44 -16.46 -0.44
N ASN A 75 -6.71 -17.31 -1.15
CA ASN A 75 -5.44 -16.92 -1.75
C ASN A 75 -5.62 -15.77 -2.77
N GLU A 76 -6.67 -15.81 -3.59
CA GLU A 76 -6.99 -14.72 -4.53
C GLU A 76 -7.42 -13.43 -3.83
N VAL A 77 -8.18 -13.52 -2.73
CA VAL A 77 -8.52 -12.35 -1.90
C VAL A 77 -7.26 -11.71 -1.33
N ILE A 78 -6.35 -12.52 -0.78
CA ILE A 78 -5.08 -12.07 -0.21
C ILE A 78 -4.21 -11.38 -1.27
N LYS A 79 -4.09 -11.95 -2.47
CA LYS A 79 -3.36 -11.32 -3.59
C LYS A 79 -3.97 -9.98 -4.02
N LYS A 80 -5.29 -9.91 -4.16
CA LYS A 80 -5.97 -8.67 -4.56
C LYS A 80 -5.76 -7.57 -3.53
N LEU A 81 -5.72 -7.91 -2.25
CA LEU A 81 -5.41 -6.96 -1.19
C LEU A 81 -3.96 -6.45 -1.30
N GLY A 82 -2.99 -7.31 -1.57
CA GLY A 82 -1.60 -6.89 -1.84
C GLY A 82 -1.47 -5.95 -3.02
N ALA A 83 -2.15 -6.27 -4.13
CA ALA A 83 -2.12 -5.44 -5.33
C ALA A 83 -2.61 -3.99 -5.10
N VAL A 84 -3.50 -3.76 -4.12
CA VAL A 84 -3.90 -2.40 -3.73
C VAL A 84 -2.75 -1.67 -3.02
N ALA A 85 -2.04 -2.34 -2.11
CA ALA A 85 -0.88 -1.78 -1.44
C ALA A 85 0.24 -1.42 -2.45
N ASP A 86 0.55 -2.32 -3.39
CA ASP A 86 1.54 -2.11 -4.45
C ASP A 86 1.20 -0.88 -5.30
N LYS A 87 -0.08 -0.70 -5.65
CA LYS A 87 -0.53 0.44 -6.46
C LYS A 87 -0.38 1.75 -5.72
N THR A 88 -0.70 1.77 -4.44
CA THR A 88 -0.46 2.92 -3.58
C THR A 88 1.04 3.24 -3.48
N GLU A 89 1.90 2.24 -3.30
CA GLU A 89 3.35 2.43 -3.23
C GLU A 89 3.90 3.01 -4.54
N GLN A 90 3.40 2.54 -5.69
CA GLN A 90 3.75 3.07 -7.01
C GLN A 90 3.38 4.55 -7.17
N ILE A 91 2.24 4.98 -6.63
CA ILE A 91 1.85 6.39 -6.58
C ILE A 91 2.86 7.19 -5.76
N GLY A 92 3.19 6.73 -4.56
CA GLY A 92 4.19 7.39 -3.70
C GLY A 92 5.57 7.51 -4.36
N LYS A 93 6.05 6.44 -5.02
CA LYS A 93 7.31 6.47 -5.79
C LYS A 93 7.28 7.52 -6.89
N THR A 94 6.16 7.63 -7.61
CA THR A 94 5.98 8.62 -8.69
C THR A 94 6.00 10.05 -8.16
N LEU A 95 5.32 10.31 -7.04
CA LEU A 95 5.32 11.63 -6.39
C LEU A 95 6.71 12.06 -5.96
N ARG A 96 7.48 11.13 -5.39
CA ARG A 96 8.86 11.41 -4.98
C ARG A 96 9.77 11.75 -6.17
N ILE A 97 9.55 11.14 -7.33
CA ILE A 97 10.28 11.49 -8.56
C ILE A 97 9.98 12.94 -8.96
N PHE A 98 8.72 13.36 -8.92
CA PHE A 98 8.35 14.75 -9.23
C PHE A 98 8.97 15.78 -8.29
N LEU A 99 9.11 15.45 -7.00
CA LEU A 99 9.78 16.31 -6.01
C LEU A 99 11.30 16.39 -6.15
N SER A 100 11.92 15.37 -6.74
CA SER A 100 13.37 15.29 -6.91
C SER A 100 13.90 15.99 -8.17
N GLN A 101 13.03 16.63 -8.95
CA GLN A 101 13.37 17.38 -10.18
C GLN A 101 13.34 18.89 -9.97
#